data_AF-A0A9D2BQW9-F1
#
_entry.id   AF-A0A9D2BQW9-F1
#
_cell.length_a   1.000
_cell.length_b   1.000
_cell.length_c   1.000
_cell.angle_alpha   90.00
_cell.angle_beta   90.00
_cell.angle_gamma   90.00
#
_symmetry.space_group_name_H-M   'P 1'
#
loop_
_entity.id
_entity.type
_entity.pdbx_description
1 polymer ?
#
loop_
_entity_poly.entity_id
_entity_poly.type
_entity_poly.pdbx_seq_one_letter_code
_entity_poly.pdbx_strand_id
1 'polypeptide(L)'
;MQAKEQNNSPIKQRILSFAGTLGISKRDFYAKIGVSRGTLESKTGITEDVITKFFATYPQVSIEWLMTGEGDMLKTKRTPENLQAQESTNSDYKDSKNQTLGQDIPPLILDRLLNTIAEKDAIIREQAEELGRLREQIEQFKKGRGHSASDVNTSEIANVG
;
A
#
# COMPACT_ATOMS: atom_id res chain seq x y z
N MET A 1 3.03 -26.96 11.73
CA MET A 1 2.74 -27.19 10.30
C MET A 1 3.51 -26.12 9.52
N GLN A 2 4.56 -26.51 8.79
CA GLN A 2 5.39 -25.55 8.05
C GLN A 2 4.61 -25.07 6.81
N ALA A 3 4.50 -23.76 6.66
CA ALA A 3 3.97 -23.13 5.46
C ALA A 3 4.89 -23.50 4.29
N LYS A 4 4.35 -24.24 3.34
CA LYS A 4 5.06 -24.68 2.14
C LYS A 4 5.27 -23.44 1.29
N GLU A 5 6.45 -22.84 1.35
CA GLU A 5 6.87 -21.77 0.44
C GLU A 5 6.82 -22.29 -0.99
N GLN A 6 5.68 -22.04 -1.65
CA GLN A 6 5.52 -22.27 -3.06
C GLN A 6 6.31 -21.15 -3.75
N ASN A 7 7.54 -21.44 -4.17
CA ASN A 7 8.35 -20.63 -5.08
C ASN A 7 7.62 -20.47 -6.43
N ASN A 8 6.54 -19.71 -6.43
CA ASN A 8 5.75 -19.37 -7.60
C ASN A 8 6.15 -17.95 -8.02
N SER A 9 6.35 -17.75 -9.32
CA SER A 9 6.70 -16.45 -9.89
C SER A 9 5.75 -15.35 -9.36
N PRO A 10 6.27 -14.19 -8.90
CA PRO A 10 5.44 -13.07 -8.44
C PRO A 10 4.40 -12.63 -9.49
N ILE A 11 4.76 -12.71 -10.77
CA ILE A 11 3.85 -12.42 -11.88
C ILE A 11 2.67 -13.39 -11.89
N LYS A 12 2.92 -14.70 -11.74
CA LYS A 12 1.85 -15.71 -11.66
C LYS A 12 0.94 -15.48 -10.46
N GLN A 13 1.50 -15.13 -9.30
CA GLN A 13 0.72 -14.81 -8.11
C GLN A 13 -0.20 -13.60 -8.35
N ARG A 14 0.30 -12.55 -9.02
CA ARG A 14 -0.50 -11.39 -9.39
C ARG A 14 -1.62 -11.73 -10.38
N ILE A 15 -1.36 -12.56 -11.40
CA ILE A 15 -2.40 -13.05 -12.31
C ILE A 15 -3.48 -13.82 -11.53
N LEU A 16 -3.08 -14.69 -10.60
CA LEU A 16 -4.02 -15.43 -9.76
C LEU A 16 -4.82 -14.51 -8.81
N SER A 17 -4.20 -13.46 -8.28
CA SER A 17 -4.88 -12.44 -7.46
C SER A 17 -5.95 -11.71 -8.27
N PHE A 18 -5.61 -11.28 -9.50
CA PHE A 18 -6.58 -10.72 -10.43
C PHE A 18 -7.71 -11.70 -10.77
N ALA A 19 -7.39 -12.99 -10.99
CA ALA A 19 -8.42 -14.00 -11.24
C ALA A 19 -9.44 -14.11 -10.10
N GLY A 20 -9.00 -13.89 -8.86
CA GLY A 20 -9.87 -13.88 -7.67
C GLY A 20 -10.89 -12.74 -7.64
N THR A 21 -10.62 -11.62 -8.31
CA THR A 21 -11.54 -10.46 -8.34
C THR A 21 -12.68 -10.63 -9.35
N LEU A 22 -12.54 -11.56 -10.30
CA LEU A 22 -13.51 -11.78 -11.37
C LEU A 22 -14.74 -12.61 -10.96
N GLY A 23 -14.69 -13.28 -9.80
CA GLY A 23 -15.78 -14.16 -9.33
C GLY A 23 -16.00 -15.41 -10.18
N ILE A 24 -15.04 -15.78 -11.05
CA ILE A 24 -15.11 -16.98 -11.89
C ILE A 24 -14.27 -18.12 -11.32
N SER A 25 -14.59 -19.35 -11.69
CA SER A 25 -13.79 -20.50 -11.27
C SER A 25 -12.39 -20.47 -11.89
N LYS A 26 -11.39 -21.06 -11.20
CA LYS A 26 -10.04 -21.20 -11.76
C LYS A 26 -10.06 -21.87 -13.13
N ARG A 27 -10.91 -22.89 -13.31
CA ARG A 27 -11.04 -23.62 -14.58
C ARG A 27 -11.46 -22.66 -15.70
N ASP A 28 -12.48 -21.84 -15.46
CA ASP A 28 -12.99 -20.90 -16.46
C ASP A 28 -11.97 -19.81 -16.75
N PHE A 29 -11.24 -19.36 -15.72
CA PHE A 29 -10.14 -18.42 -15.90
C PHE A 29 -9.07 -18.98 -16.83
N TYR A 30 -8.56 -20.19 -16.56
CA TYR A 30 -7.56 -20.86 -17.42
C TYR A 30 -8.05 -21.02 -18.86
N ALA A 31 -9.32 -21.42 -19.04
CA ALA A 31 -9.93 -21.55 -20.37
C ALA A 31 -10.03 -20.20 -21.09
N LYS A 32 -10.43 -19.15 -20.37
CA LYS A 32 -10.65 -17.81 -20.94
C LYS A 32 -9.35 -17.15 -21.39
N ILE A 33 -8.25 -17.36 -20.67
CA ILE A 33 -6.91 -16.90 -21.11
C ILE A 33 -6.23 -17.89 -22.07
N GLY A 34 -6.86 -19.02 -22.43
CA GLY A 34 -6.30 -19.96 -23.39
C GLY A 34 -5.01 -20.66 -22.94
N VAL A 35 -4.90 -21.00 -21.65
CA VAL A 35 -3.76 -21.77 -21.10
C VAL A 35 -4.20 -23.04 -20.39
N SER A 36 -3.30 -24.03 -20.33
CA SER A 36 -3.54 -25.28 -19.63
C SER A 36 -3.73 -25.10 -18.12
N ARG A 37 -4.53 -25.99 -17.53
CA ARG A 37 -4.85 -25.97 -16.09
C ARG A 37 -3.56 -26.19 -15.29
N GLY A 38 -3.34 -25.34 -14.30
CA GLY A 38 -2.17 -25.42 -13.42
C GLY A 38 -0.91 -24.71 -13.93
N THR A 39 -0.93 -24.11 -15.12
CA THR A 39 0.22 -23.35 -15.66
C THR A 39 0.65 -22.18 -14.76
N LEU A 40 -0.30 -21.55 -14.08
CA LEU A 40 -0.03 -20.46 -13.13
C LEU A 40 0.31 -20.96 -11.72
N GLU A 41 0.10 -22.24 -11.44
CA GLU A 41 0.38 -22.87 -10.15
C GLU A 41 1.67 -23.71 -10.19
N SER A 42 2.25 -23.90 -11.38
CA SER A 42 3.52 -24.61 -11.55
C SER A 42 4.70 -23.78 -11.02
N LYS A 43 5.69 -24.48 -10.48
CA LYS A 43 6.96 -23.89 -9.99
C LYS A 43 7.87 -23.33 -11.10
N THR A 44 7.48 -23.49 -12.36
CA THR A 44 8.24 -22.95 -13.50
C THR A 44 8.08 -21.43 -13.55
N GLY A 45 8.97 -20.77 -14.29
CA GLY A 45 8.77 -19.38 -14.69
C GLY A 45 7.48 -19.19 -15.49
N ILE A 46 7.10 -17.93 -15.69
CA ILE A 46 6.06 -17.57 -16.63
C ILE A 46 6.68 -17.42 -18.02
N THR A 47 5.98 -17.88 -19.05
CA THR A 47 6.41 -17.71 -20.44
C THR A 47 5.77 -16.47 -21.03
N GLU A 48 6.42 -15.88 -22.04
CA GLU A 48 5.91 -14.74 -22.79
C GLU A 48 4.50 -15.02 -23.36
N ASP A 49 4.28 -16.21 -23.94
CA ASP A 49 2.98 -16.62 -24.48
C ASP A 49 1.83 -16.50 -23.47
N VAL A 50 2.05 -16.87 -22.21
CA VAL A 50 1.04 -16.77 -21.14
C VAL A 50 0.73 -15.31 -20.82
N ILE A 51 1.75 -14.45 -20.78
CA ILE A 51 1.59 -13.00 -20.54
C ILE A 51 0.81 -12.36 -21.69
N THR A 52 1.18 -12.68 -22.93
CA THR A 52 0.52 -12.16 -24.14
C THR A 52 -0.95 -12.54 -24.19
N LYS A 53 -1.27 -13.82 -23.95
CA LYS A 53 -2.65 -14.30 -23.89
C LYS A 53 -3.45 -13.65 -22.76
N PHE A 54 -2.82 -13.46 -21.60
CA PHE A 54 -3.43 -12.77 -20.47
C PHE A 54 -3.84 -11.33 -20.84
N PHE A 55 -2.92 -10.53 -21.40
CA PHE A 55 -3.24 -9.14 -21.80
C PHE A 55 -4.16 -9.04 -23.00
N ALA A 56 -4.14 -10.01 -23.93
CA ALA A 56 -5.12 -10.09 -25.01
C ALA A 56 -6.55 -10.27 -24.45
N THR A 57 -6.68 -11.02 -23.35
CA THR A 57 -7.97 -11.28 -22.70
C THR A 57 -8.40 -10.14 -21.77
N TYR A 58 -7.43 -9.52 -21.08
CA TYR A 58 -7.66 -8.48 -20.08
C TYR A 58 -6.82 -7.22 -20.36
N PRO A 59 -7.11 -6.48 -21.44
CA PRO A 59 -6.33 -5.31 -21.84
C PRO A 59 -6.38 -4.16 -20.83
N GLN A 60 -7.38 -4.17 -19.95
CA GLN A 60 -7.55 -3.21 -18.87
C GLN A 60 -6.55 -3.41 -17.72
N VAL A 61 -5.83 -4.53 -17.62
CA VAL A 61 -4.86 -4.75 -16.54
C VAL A 61 -3.58 -3.96 -16.81
N SER A 62 -3.02 -3.34 -15.77
CA SER A 62 -1.77 -2.59 -15.85
C SER A 62 -0.56 -3.53 -16.01
N ILE A 63 0.30 -3.20 -16.97
CA ILE A 63 1.55 -3.94 -17.20
C ILE A 63 2.54 -3.68 -16.06
N GLU A 64 2.62 -2.42 -15.61
CA GLU A 64 3.48 -2.00 -14.50
C GLU A 64 3.16 -2.80 -13.25
N TRP A 65 1.89 -2.79 -12.83
CA TRP A 65 1.44 -3.59 -11.68
C TRP A 65 1.76 -5.07 -11.84
N LEU A 66 1.57 -5.64 -13.04
CA LEU A 66 1.84 -7.06 -13.24
C LEU A 66 3.35 -7.38 -13.15
N MET A 67 4.22 -6.49 -13.60
CA MET A 67 5.68 -6.72 -13.66
C MET A 67 6.38 -6.33 -12.37
N THR A 68 6.10 -5.14 -11.82
CA THR A 68 6.76 -4.60 -10.63
C THR A 68 5.97 -4.93 -9.36
N GLY A 69 4.65 -4.98 -9.44
CA GLY A 69 3.77 -5.05 -8.27
C GLY A 69 3.38 -3.69 -7.70
N GLU A 70 3.78 -2.62 -8.37
CA GLU A 70 3.54 -1.23 -7.96
C GLU A 70 2.38 -0.62 -8.78
N GLY A 71 1.72 0.38 -8.21
CA GLY A 71 0.60 1.07 -8.84
C GLY A 71 -0.69 0.27 -8.88
N ASP A 72 -1.66 0.76 -9.66
CA ASP A 72 -3.00 0.19 -9.74
C ASP A 72 -3.07 -1.04 -10.66
N MET A 73 -3.82 -2.05 -10.22
CA MET A 73 -4.06 -3.28 -10.97
C MET A 73 -4.74 -3.03 -12.32
N LEU A 74 -5.66 -2.07 -12.38
CA LEU A 74 -6.39 -1.72 -13.58
C LEU A 74 -5.89 -0.38 -14.12
N LYS A 75 -5.77 -0.28 -15.43
CA LYS A 75 -5.51 0.96 -16.13
C LYS A 75 -6.71 1.88 -15.89
N THR A 76 -6.48 2.98 -15.17
CA THR A 76 -7.40 4.11 -15.16
C THR A 76 -7.54 4.59 -16.60
N LYS A 77 -8.75 4.47 -17.17
CA LYS A 77 -9.02 5.05 -18.49
C LYS A 77 -8.76 6.54 -18.37
N ARG A 78 -7.71 7.01 -19.04
CA ARG A 78 -7.43 8.43 -19.19
C ARG A 78 -8.49 9.00 -20.12
N THR A 79 -9.63 9.38 -19.56
CA THR A 79 -10.50 10.39 -20.17
C THR A 79 -9.70 11.70 -20.21
N PRO A 80 -9.83 12.56 -21.23
CA PRO A 80 -9.06 13.82 -21.33
C PRO A 80 -9.15 14.76 -20.11
N GLU A 81 -10.02 14.49 -19.12
CA GLU A 81 -10.06 15.17 -17.82
C GLU A 81 -8.92 14.81 -16.85
N ASN A 82 -8.14 13.75 -17.10
CA ASN A 82 -7.19 13.20 -16.10
C ASN A 82 -5.70 13.40 -16.46
N LEU A 83 -5.37 14.48 -17.17
CA LEU A 83 -4.01 14.79 -17.65
C LEU A 83 -3.13 15.59 -16.66
N GLN A 84 -3.51 15.77 -15.39
CA GLN A 84 -2.77 16.65 -14.47
C GLN A 84 -2.23 16.03 -13.17
N ALA A 85 -2.02 14.72 -13.11
CA ALA A 85 -1.28 14.17 -11.98
C ALA A 85 -0.54 12.90 -12.37
N GLN A 86 0.66 13.04 -12.97
CA GLN A 86 1.85 12.23 -12.65
C GLN A 86 3.01 12.69 -13.56
N GLU A 87 3.67 13.80 -13.22
CA GLU A 87 5.11 13.96 -13.47
C GLU A 87 5.72 14.60 -12.22
N SER A 88 6.20 13.76 -11.31
CA SER A 88 7.06 14.19 -10.21
C SER A 88 8.22 13.20 -10.07
N THR A 89 9.22 13.35 -10.92
CA THR A 89 10.61 13.15 -10.50
C THR A 89 11.42 14.38 -10.90
N ASN A 90 11.48 15.32 -9.94
CA ASN A 90 12.52 16.32 -9.67
C ASN A 90 13.34 16.88 -10.85
N SER A 91 13.17 18.18 -11.12
CA SER A 91 14.28 19.16 -11.14
C SER A 91 13.74 20.58 -11.35
N ASP A 92 13.92 21.41 -10.31
CA ASP A 92 14.33 22.82 -10.38
C ASP A 92 13.91 23.63 -11.63
N TYR A 93 12.92 24.54 -11.52
CA TYR A 93 12.91 25.83 -12.24
C TYR A 93 11.97 26.83 -11.54
N LYS A 94 12.52 28.00 -11.24
CA LYS A 94 11.87 29.15 -10.61
C LYS A 94 10.88 29.87 -11.55
N ASP A 95 9.92 30.54 -10.90
CA ASP A 95 9.30 31.82 -11.27
C ASP A 95 8.67 31.95 -12.68
N SER A 96 7.35 31.83 -12.75
CA SER A 96 6.53 32.66 -13.66
C SER A 96 5.08 32.73 -13.21
N LYS A 97 4.72 33.92 -12.74
CA LYS A 97 3.43 34.61 -12.77
C LYS A 97 2.22 33.83 -13.32
N ASN A 98 1.23 33.67 -12.44
CA ASN A 98 -0.22 33.68 -12.66
C ASN A 98 -0.69 33.60 -14.13
N GLN A 99 -0.99 32.38 -14.59
CA GLN A 99 -1.97 32.19 -15.65
C GLN A 99 -3.26 31.68 -15.01
N THR A 100 -4.21 32.59 -14.88
CA THR A 100 -5.59 32.39 -14.44
C THR A 100 -6.20 31.19 -15.16
N LEU A 101 -6.51 30.11 -14.43
CA LEU A 101 -7.36 29.03 -14.94
C LEU A 101 -8.80 29.54 -14.97
N GLY A 102 -9.18 30.10 -16.12
CA GLY A 102 -10.58 30.31 -16.48
C GLY A 102 -11.24 28.97 -16.82
N GLN A 103 -11.66 28.23 -15.79
CA GLN A 103 -12.86 27.42 -15.84
C GLN A 103 -13.58 27.68 -14.53
N ASP A 104 -14.82 28.16 -14.60
CA ASP A 104 -15.66 28.48 -13.45
C ASP A 104 -15.89 27.23 -12.59
N ILE A 105 -14.98 26.97 -11.64
CA ILE A 105 -15.19 26.00 -10.59
C ILE A 105 -16.26 26.63 -9.69
N PRO A 106 -17.45 26.00 -9.54
CA PRO A 106 -18.47 26.53 -8.64
C PRO A 106 -17.85 26.73 -7.25
N PRO A 107 -17.97 27.92 -6.63
CA PRO A 107 -17.30 28.27 -5.36
C PRO A 107 -17.57 27.25 -4.24
N LEU A 108 -18.72 26.57 -4.32
CA LEU A 108 -19.12 25.49 -3.42
C LEU A 108 -18.12 24.32 -3.36
N ILE A 109 -17.45 23.99 -4.48
CA ILE A 109 -16.48 22.89 -4.54
C ILE A 109 -15.17 23.29 -3.84
N LEU A 110 -14.75 24.55 -4.02
CA LEU A 110 -13.56 25.08 -3.37
C LEU A 110 -13.75 25.16 -1.86
N ASP A 111 -14.91 25.65 -1.41
CA ASP A 111 -15.24 25.72 0.02
C ASP A 111 -15.30 24.33 0.66
N ARG A 112 -15.91 23.35 -0.02
CA ARG A 112 -15.94 21.96 0.46
C ARG A 112 -14.53 21.38 0.60
N LEU A 113 -13.66 21.64 -0.37
CA LEU A 113 -12.28 21.16 -0.32
C LEU A 113 -11.50 21.85 0.81
N LEU A 114 -11.64 23.16 0.95
CA LEU A 114 -10.95 23.94 1.98
C LEU A 114 -11.39 23.53 3.39
N ASN A 115 -12.70 23.31 3.59
CA ASN A 115 -13.25 22.78 4.84
C ASN A 115 -12.72 21.38 5.14
N THR A 116 -12.65 20.51 4.13
CA THR A 116 -12.11 19.15 4.29
C THR A 116 -10.63 19.19 4.67
N ILE A 117 -9.84 20.09 4.06
CA ILE A 117 -8.42 20.28 4.40
C ILE A 117 -8.26 20.76 5.84
N ALA A 118 -9.02 21.79 6.22
CA ALA A 118 -8.97 22.32 7.58
C ALA A 118 -9.37 21.28 8.65
N GLU A 119 -10.39 20.46 8.35
CA GLU A 119 -10.81 19.35 9.21
C GLU A 119 -9.71 18.29 9.32
N LYS A 120 -9.08 17.91 8.21
CA LYS A 120 -7.98 16.94 8.20
C LYS A 120 -6.76 17.48 8.96
N ASP A 121 -6.44 18.76 8.84
CA ASP A 121 -5.35 19.39 9.59
C ASP A 121 -5.60 19.39 11.10
N ALA A 122 -6.86 19.58 11.52
CA ALA A 122 -7.23 19.46 12.93
C ALA A 122 -6.99 18.04 13.47
N ILE A 123 -7.44 17.03 12.72
CA ILE A 123 -7.24 15.62 13.08
C ILE A 123 -5.75 15.26 13.13
N ILE A 124 -4.96 15.72 12.14
CA ILE A 124 -3.52 15.47 12.10
C ILE A 124 -2.81 16.04 13.34
N ARG A 125 -3.19 17.26 13.78
CA ARG A 125 -2.65 17.85 15.01
C ARG A 125 -2.99 17.03 16.24
N GLU A 126 -4.24 16.62 16.38
CA GLU A 126 -4.69 15.80 17.53
C GLU A 126 -3.95 14.46 17.59
N GLN A 127 -3.81 13.78 16.45
CA GLN A 127 -3.07 12.52 16.37
C GLN A 127 -1.58 12.70 16.71
N ALA A 128 -0.97 13.82 16.30
CA ALA A 128 0.41 14.12 16.63
C ALA A 128 0.61 14.31 18.15
N GLU A 129 -0.35 14.94 18.83
CA GLU A 129 -0.32 15.08 20.29
C GLU A 129 -0.48 13.73 21.01
N GLU A 130 -1.42 12.90 20.57
CA GLU A 130 -1.61 11.56 21.15
C GLU A 130 -0.36 10.69 20.98
N LEU A 131 0.26 10.69 19.79
CA LEU A 131 1.54 10.03 19.54
C LEU A 131 2.65 10.56 20.46
N GLY A 132 2.66 11.88 20.73
CA GLY A 132 3.57 12.49 21.70
C GLY A 132 3.38 11.93 23.10
N ARG A 133 2.15 11.91 23.61
CA ARG A 133 1.82 11.39 24.95
C ARG A 133 2.15 9.90 25.09
N LEU A 134 1.83 9.10 24.08
CA LEU A 134 2.14 7.66 24.06
C LEU A 134 3.66 7.42 24.09
N ARG A 135 4.43 8.19 23.32
CA ARG A 135 5.90 8.12 23.34
C ARG A 135 6.46 8.44 24.73
N GLU A 136 5.93 9.48 25.38
CA GLU A 136 6.32 9.85 26.74
C GLU A 136 5.99 8.76 27.76
N GLN A 137 4.78 8.19 27.72
CA GLN A 137 4.41 7.07 28.60
C GLN A 137 5.35 5.88 28.44
N ILE A 138 5.68 5.50 27.20
CA ILE A 138 6.64 4.43 26.92
C ILE A 138 8.01 4.73 27.54
N GLU A 139 8.47 5.98 27.48
CA GLU A 139 9.74 6.40 28.08
C GLU A 139 9.71 6.30 29.62
N GLN A 140 8.63 6.74 30.26
CA GLN A 140 8.44 6.65 31.70
C GLN A 140 8.41 5.19 32.19
N PHE A 141 7.68 4.30 31.49
CA PHE A 141 7.65 2.86 31.81
C PHE A 141 9.04 2.21 31.68
N LYS A 142 9.82 2.57 30.65
CA LYS A 142 11.20 2.08 30.50
C LYS A 142 12.10 2.54 31.64
N LYS A 143 11.97 3.78 32.09
CA LYS A 143 12.77 4.35 33.20
C LYS A 143 12.39 3.75 34.57
N GLY A 144 11.11 3.45 34.79
CA GLY A 144 10.61 2.83 36.02
C GLY A 144 11.07 1.38 36.22
N ARG A 145 11.22 0.59 35.16
CA ARG A 145 11.77 -0.79 35.25
C ARG A 145 13.27 -0.84 35.58
N GLY A 146 14.01 0.25 35.43
CA GLY A 146 15.45 0.29 35.72
C GLY A 146 15.80 0.44 37.21
N HIS A 147 14.88 0.95 38.05
CA HIS A 147 15.18 1.28 39.45
C HIS A 147 14.60 0.28 40.48
N SER A 148 13.67 -0.61 40.10
CA SER A 148 13.03 -1.53 41.06
C SER A 148 13.73 -2.88 41.22
N ALA A 149 14.78 -3.18 40.44
CA ALA A 149 15.49 -4.47 40.52
C ALA A 149 16.74 -4.44 41.42
N SER A 150 17.13 -3.27 41.95
CA SER A 150 18.37 -3.12 42.74
C SER A 150 18.17 -2.94 44.26
N ASP A 151 16.93 -2.80 44.75
CA ASP A 151 16.67 -2.54 46.19
C ASP A 151 16.03 -3.74 46.90
N VAL A 152 16.61 -4.94 46.75
CA VAL A 152 16.46 -5.97 47.79
C VAL A 152 17.68 -5.89 48.69
N ASN A 153 17.56 -5.09 49.75
CA ASN A 153 18.50 -5.08 50.88
C ASN A 153 18.65 -6.50 51.43
N THR A 154 19.75 -7.19 51.09
CA THR A 154 20.18 -8.41 51.79
C THR A 154 20.93 -8.01 53.05
N SER A 155 20.22 -7.52 54.06
CA SER A 155 20.81 -7.23 55.37
C SER A 155 19.78 -7.45 56.47
N GLU A 156 19.46 -8.71 56.74
CA GLU A 156 19.07 -9.24 58.06
C GLU A 156 18.67 -10.71 57.91
N ILE A 157 19.63 -11.62 58.12
CA ILE A 157 19.28 -12.95 58.59
C ILE A 157 20.13 -13.20 59.82
N ALA A 158 19.47 -13.06 60.96
CA ALA A 158 20.02 -13.23 62.29
C ALA A 158 20.47 -14.67 62.52
N ASN A 159 21.63 -14.78 63.15
CA ASN A 159 22.17 -15.93 63.83
C ASN A 159 21.16 -16.52 64.83
N VAL A 160 20.79 -17.80 64.68
CA VAL A 160 20.19 -18.64 65.74
C VAL A 160 20.62 -20.11 65.54
N GLY A 161 21.27 -20.67 66.57
CA GLY A 161 21.43 -22.11 66.80
C GLY A 161 22.82 -22.67 66.54
#